data_AF-A0A1B0DGR3-F1
#
_entry.id   AF-A0A1B0DGR3-F1
#
_cell.length_a   1.000
_cell.length_b   1.000
_cell.length_c   1.000
_cell.angle_alpha   90.00
_cell.angle_beta   90.00
_cell.angle_gamma   90.00
#
_symmetry.space_group_name_H-M   'P 1'
#
loop_
_entity.id
_entity.type
_entity.pdbx_description
1 polymer ?
#
loop_
_entity_poly.entity_id
_entity_poly.type
_entity_poly.pdbx_seq_one_letter_code
_entity_poly.pdbx_strand_id
1 'polypeptide(L)' 'MRRPDNTWIKPPPPYPPIATNGTSHSLDDFICMTQGKGPGTVHSLSQFVHMFYKPPNFQQNTATQQNQ' A
#
# COMPACT_ATOMS: atom_id res chain seq x y z
N MET A 1 -13.74 -7.06 13.04
CA MET A 1 -12.76 -7.81 13.87
C MET A 1 -13.36 -8.42 15.14
N ARG A 2 -14.39 -7.80 15.72
CA ARG A 2 -15.25 -8.42 16.74
C ARG A 2 -16.23 -9.38 16.06
N ARG A 3 -16.38 -10.58 16.60
CA ARG A 3 -17.38 -11.57 16.17
C ARG A 3 -18.76 -11.22 16.76
N PRO A 4 -19.87 -11.80 16.25
CA PRO A 4 -21.20 -11.61 16.82
C PRO A 4 -21.34 -12.05 18.29
N ASP A 5 -20.54 -13.02 18.72
CA ASP A 5 -20.46 -13.49 20.12
C ASP A 5 -19.64 -12.57 21.06
N ASN A 6 -19.31 -11.36 20.60
CA ASN A 6 -18.46 -10.37 21.27
C ASN A 6 -16.99 -10.79 21.50
N THR A 7 -16.55 -11.95 21.03
CA THR A 7 -15.14 -12.32 21.04
C THR A 7 -14.36 -11.60 19.94
N TRP A 8 -13.05 -11.45 20.13
CA TRP A 8 -12.17 -10.87 19.12
C TRP A 8 -11.48 -11.96 18.30
N ILE A 9 -11.31 -11.71 16.99
CA ILE A 9 -10.51 -12.59 16.13
C ILE A 9 -9.02 -12.52 16.52
N LYS A 10 -8.54 -11.30 16.82
CA LYS A 10 -7.24 -10.99 17.41
C LYS A 10 -7.43 -9.82 18.40
N PRO A 11 -6.65 -9.76 19.50
CA PRO A 11 -6.79 -8.64 20.44
C PRO A 11 -6.59 -7.31 19.70
N PRO A 12 -7.43 -6.28 19.97
CA PRO A 12 -7.26 -4.98 19.34
C PRO A 12 -5.98 -4.31 19.88
N PRO A 13 -5.39 -3.37 19.12
CA PRO A 13 -4.33 -2.51 19.63
C PRO A 13 -4.77 -1.77 20.91
N PRO A 14 -3.84 -1.44 21.82
CA PRO A 14 -4.16 -0.83 23.12
C PRO A 14 -4.49 0.67 23.06
N TYR A 15 -4.58 1.25 21.87
CA TYR A 15 -4.91 2.67 21.66
C TYR A 15 -6.33 2.83 21.11
N PRO A 16 -6.98 4.00 21.26
CA PRO A 16 -8.31 4.26 20.73
C PRO A 16 -8.39 4.08 19.20
N PRO A 17 -9.54 3.69 18.64
CA PRO A 17 -9.69 3.55 17.20
C PRO A 17 -9.27 4.81 16.43
N ILE A 18 -8.59 4.61 15.30
CA ILE A 18 -8.28 5.69 14.37
C ILE A 18 -9.61 6.14 13.74
N ALA A 19 -9.98 7.40 13.93
CA ALA A 19 -11.23 7.97 13.44
C ALA A 19 -11.03 9.41 12.97
N THR A 20 -11.92 9.87 12.10
CA THR A 20 -12.03 11.27 11.67
C THR A 20 -13.43 11.79 11.98
N ASN A 21 -13.63 13.11 11.95
CA ASN A 21 -14.94 13.70 12.22
C ASN A 21 -16.02 13.32 11.19
N GLY A 22 -15.62 12.83 10.00
CA GLY A 22 -16.53 12.56 8.88
C GLY A 22 -17.09 11.14 8.81
N THR A 23 -16.46 10.16 9.48
CA THR A 23 -16.96 8.77 9.50
C THR A 23 -16.45 8.00 10.71
N SER A 24 -17.26 7.07 11.21
CA SER A 24 -16.86 6.14 12.28
C SER A 24 -15.91 5.05 11.79
N HIS A 25 -15.97 4.69 10.50
CA HIS A 25 -15.06 3.75 9.84
C HIS A 25 -15.15 3.88 8.32
N SER A 26 -14.06 3.57 7.60
CA SER A 26 -14.00 3.61 6.13
C SER A 26 -13.24 2.41 5.54
N LEU A 27 -13.02 1.35 6.33
CA LEU A 27 -12.16 0.23 5.92
C LEU A 27 -12.58 -0.41 4.59
N ASP A 28 -13.88 -0.51 4.33
CA ASP A 28 -14.42 -1.12 3.11
C ASP A 28 -14.03 -0.33 1.85
N ASP A 29 -13.94 1.01 1.94
CA ASP A 29 -13.55 1.87 0.83
C ASP A 29 -12.08 1.67 0.42
N PHE A 30 -11.20 1.33 1.37
CA PHE A 30 -9.79 1.07 1.12
C PHE A 30 -9.49 -0.39 0.75
N ILE A 31 -10.34 -1.33 1.18
CA ILE A 31 -10.22 -2.75 0.81
C ILE A 31 -10.77 -2.99 -0.60
N CYS A 32 -11.78 -2.22 -1.02
CA CYS A 32 -12.40 -2.35 -2.33
C CYS A 32 -11.42 -2.04 -3.46
N MET A 33 -11.27 -2.96 -4.42
CA MET A 33 -10.43 -2.81 -5.62
C MET A 33 -11.22 -2.33 -6.84
N THR A 34 -12.43 -1.81 -6.65
CA THR A 34 -13.20 -1.22 -7.75
C THR A 34 -12.67 0.18 -8.03
N GLN A 35 -12.23 0.45 -9.26
CA GLN A 35 -11.71 1.76 -9.63
C GLN A 35 -12.76 2.86 -9.40
N GLY A 36 -12.34 3.97 -8.80
CA GLY A 36 -13.22 5.10 -8.47
C GLY A 36 -14.06 4.91 -7.20
N LYS A 37 -13.95 3.76 -6.51
CA LYS A 37 -14.44 3.59 -5.14
C LYS A 37 -13.30 3.92 -4.16
N GLY A 38 -13.60 4.69 -3.12
CA GLY A 38 -12.63 5.09 -2.12
C GLY A 38 -11.56 6.07 -2.64
N PRO A 39 -10.60 6.43 -1.79
CA PRO A 39 -9.51 7.33 -2.16
C PRO A 39 -8.39 6.62 -2.92
N GLY A 40 -7.64 7.38 -3.73
CA GLY A 40 -6.47 6.88 -4.46
C GLY A 40 -6.80 6.26 -5.81
N THR A 41 -5.85 5.50 -6.37
CA THR A 41 -5.99 4.82 -7.66
C THR A 41 -5.74 3.33 -7.47
N VAL A 42 -6.63 2.50 -8.01
CA VAL A 42 -6.45 1.04 -8.03
C VAL A 42 -5.59 0.65 -9.22
N HIS A 43 -4.58 -0.17 -8.97
CA HIS A 43 -3.69 -0.70 -10.00
C HIS A 43 -3.68 -2.22 -9.97
N SER A 44 -3.71 -2.83 -11.15
CA SER A 44 -3.30 -4.23 -11.29
C SER A 44 -1.82 -4.39 -10.92
N LEU A 45 -1.41 -5.62 -10.61
CA LEU A 45 -0.02 -5.93 -10.27
C LEU A 45 0.96 -5.45 -11.36
N SER A 46 0.66 -5.70 -12.64
CA SER A 46 1.53 -5.30 -13.75
C SER A 46 1.68 -3.78 -13.84
N GLN A 47 0.58 -3.03 -13.70
CA GLN A 47 0.61 -1.57 -13.67
C GLN A 47 1.45 -1.06 -12.49
N PHE A 48 1.24 -1.63 -11.30
CA PHE A 48 1.97 -1.24 -10.09
C PHE A 48 3.48 -1.46 -10.22
N VAL A 49 3.90 -2.62 -10.73
CA VAL A 49 5.31 -2.92 -10.99
C VAL A 49 5.88 -1.97 -12.04
N HIS A 50 5.18 -1.77 -13.16
CA HIS A 50 5.67 -0.89 -14.22
C HIS A 50 5.87 0.56 -13.74
N MET A 51 5.01 1.07 -12.87
CA MET A 51 5.13 2.44 -12.36
C MET A 51 6.18 2.61 -11.25
N PHE A 52 6.29 1.63 -10.34
CA PHE A 52 7.03 1.84 -9.09
C PHE A 52 8.30 0.99 -8.95
N TYR A 53 8.50 -0.03 -9.79
CA TYR A 53 9.74 -0.79 -9.78
C TYR A 53 10.87 0.05 -10.36
N LYS A 54 11.84 0.38 -9.51
CA LYS A 54 13.11 0.97 -9.95
C LYS A 54 14.15 -0.14 -10.01
N PRO A 55 14.70 -0.46 -11.19
CA PRO A 55 15.82 -1.38 -11.25
C PRO A 55 16.98 -0.82 -10.42
N PRO A 56 17.74 -1.68 -9.71
CA PRO A 56 18.90 -1.22 -8.97
C PRO A 56 19.84 -0.46 -9.92
N ASN A 57 20.33 0.70 -9.46
CA ASN A 57 21.28 1.53 -10.19
C ASN A 57 22.58 0.74 -10.37
N PHE A 58 22.74 0.02 -11.47
CA PHE A 58 24.03 -0.49 -11.88
C PHE A 58 24.85 0.72 -12.35
N GLN A 59 25.65 1.31 -11.46
CA GLN A 59 26.65 2.29 -11.87
C GLN A 59 27.54 1.63 -12.91
N GLN A 60 27.43 2.06 -14.16
CA GLN A 60 28.35 1.68 -15.21
C GLN A 60 29.70 2.35 -14.87
N ASN A 61 30.61 1.57 -14.29
CA ASN A 61 32.02 1.94 -14.26
C ASN A 61 32.54 1.86 -15.70
N THR A 62 32.36 2.92 -16.49
CA THR A 62 33.11 3.09 -17.74
C THR A 62 34.52 3.54 -17.37
N ALA A 63 35.41 2.58 -17.12
CA ALA A 63 36.83 2.84 -17.09
C ALA A 63 37.28 3.22 -18.51
N THR A 64 37.58 4.50 -18.72
CA THR A 64 38.32 5.00 -19.88
C THR A 64 39.73 4.41 -19.87
N GLN A 65 39.98 3.36 -20.64
CA GLN A 65 41.33 2.99 -21.07
C GLN A 65 41.75 3.96 -22.20
N GLN A 66 42.52 4.99 -21.85
CA GLN A 66 43.37 5.69 -22.79
C GLN A 66 44.65 4.85 -22.97
N ASN A 67 44.78 4.17 -24.11
CA ASN A 67 46.04 3.57 -24.53
C ASN A 67 46.91 4.63 -25.22
N GLN A 68 48.17 4.67 -24.78
CA GLN A 68 49.31 5.36 -25.39
C GLN A 68 49.72 4.67 -26.70
#